data_AF-A0A2T0JX68-F1
#
_entry.id   AF-A0A2T0JX68-F1
#
_cell.length_a   1.000
_cell.length_b   1.000
_cell.length_c   1.000
_cell.angle_alpha   90.00
_cell.angle_beta   90.00
_cell.angle_gamma   90.00
#
_symmetry.space_group_name_H-M   'P 1'
#
loop_
_entity.id
_entity.type
_entity.pdbx_description
1 polymer ?
#
loop_
_entity_poly.entity_id
_entity_poly.type
_entity_poly.pdbx_seq_one_letter_code
_entity_poly.pdbx_strand_id
1 'polypeptide(L)'
;MSGAIGSGADHQADPAGYDCRACEKPWPCDPAREYLLSTTPDPVQLNMRLWLELETAAGVLRHEPPAELFERFLKWARREP
;
A
#
# COMPACT_ATOMS: atom_id res chain seq x y z
N MET A 1 -1.98 -5.12 25.63
CA MET A 1 -1.93 -6.41 24.91
C MET A 1 -1.38 -6.14 23.52
N SER A 2 -0.05 -6.21 23.34
CA SER A 2 0.58 -6.05 22.02
C SER A 2 0.61 -7.40 21.33
N GLY A 3 -0.38 -7.66 20.48
CA GLY A 3 -0.33 -8.79 19.55
C GLY A 3 0.76 -8.53 18.51
N ALA A 4 1.59 -9.53 18.25
CA ALA A 4 2.77 -9.46 17.39
C ALA A 4 2.44 -8.83 16.02
N ILE A 5 2.93 -7.61 15.81
CA ILE A 5 3.02 -7.00 14.49
C ILE A 5 4.19 -7.71 13.83
N GLY A 6 3.91 -8.54 12.82
CA GLY A 6 4.96 -9.02 11.92
C GLY A 6 5.78 -7.84 11.42
N SER A 7 7.03 -8.06 11.02
CA SER A 7 7.81 -6.97 10.42
C SER A 7 6.95 -6.35 9.31
N GLY A 8 6.90 -5.03 9.15
CA GLY A 8 6.08 -4.44 8.08
C GLY A 8 6.48 -4.93 6.67
N ALA A 9 7.65 -5.59 6.55
CA ALA A 9 8.07 -6.38 5.39
C ALA A 9 7.18 -7.61 5.11
N ASP A 10 6.55 -8.22 6.11
CA ASP A 10 5.66 -9.39 5.98
C ASP A 10 4.28 -8.99 5.42
N HIS A 11 3.94 -7.69 5.48
CA HIS A 11 2.68 -7.15 4.98
C HIS A 11 2.78 -6.89 3.47
N GLN A 12 2.61 -7.95 2.67
CA GLN A 12 2.64 -7.92 1.20
C GLN A 12 1.23 -8.02 0.59
N ALA A 13 1.04 -7.48 -0.62
CA ALA A 13 -0.21 -7.61 -1.36
C ALA A 13 -0.44 -9.04 -1.87
N ASP A 14 -1.67 -9.52 -1.78
CA ASP A 14 -2.16 -10.65 -2.57
C ASP A 14 -2.53 -10.16 -3.97
N PRO A 15 -1.87 -10.62 -5.06
CA PRO A 15 -2.20 -10.19 -6.41
C PRO A 15 -3.63 -10.57 -6.86
N ALA A 16 -4.34 -11.47 -6.17
CA ALA A 16 -5.68 -11.89 -6.56
C ALA A 16 -6.79 -10.90 -6.15
N GLY A 17 -6.62 -10.19 -5.03
CA GLY A 17 -7.62 -9.27 -4.48
C GLY A 17 -7.04 -7.97 -3.91
N TYR A 18 -5.71 -7.84 -3.90
CA TYR A 18 -4.97 -6.73 -3.33
C TYR A 18 -5.14 -6.53 -1.82
N ASP A 19 -5.67 -7.52 -1.10
CA ASP A 19 -5.64 -7.54 0.35
C ASP A 19 -4.27 -8.01 0.86
N CYS A 20 -3.93 -7.59 2.07
CA CYS A 20 -2.67 -7.92 2.70
C CYS A 20 -2.65 -9.39 3.12
N ARG A 21 -1.63 -10.15 2.69
CA ARG A 21 -1.51 -11.58 3.05
C ARG A 21 -1.34 -11.83 4.55
N ALA A 22 -0.83 -10.85 5.30
CA ALA A 22 -0.55 -11.00 6.72
C ALA A 22 -1.73 -10.65 7.63
N CYS A 23 -2.60 -9.73 7.21
CA CYS A 23 -3.67 -9.22 8.08
C CYS A 23 -5.03 -9.09 7.40
N GLU A 24 -5.15 -9.50 6.13
CA GLU A 24 -6.39 -9.57 5.34
C GLU A 24 -7.10 -8.22 5.14
N LYS A 25 -6.48 -7.11 5.57
CA LYS A 25 -6.94 -5.75 5.29
C LYS A 25 -6.47 -5.29 3.89
N PRO A 26 -7.14 -4.30 3.29
CA PRO A 26 -6.69 -3.66 2.06
C PRO A 26 -5.20 -3.27 2.12
N TRP A 27 -4.38 -3.81 1.22
CA TRP A 27 -2.98 -3.40 1.07
C TRP A 27 -2.89 -2.11 0.21
N PRO A 28 -2.06 -1.10 0.55
CA PRO A 28 -1.16 -1.04 1.71
C PRO A 28 -1.93 -0.76 3.01
N CYS A 29 -1.81 -1.68 3.98
CA CYS A 29 -2.31 -1.53 5.34
C CYS A 29 -1.31 -0.76 6.21
N ASP A 30 -1.70 -0.31 7.42
CA ASP A 30 -0.85 0.58 8.23
C ASP A 30 0.60 0.06 8.46
N PRO A 31 0.84 -1.22 8.82
CA PRO A 31 2.21 -1.72 8.97
C PRO A 31 3.01 -1.72 7.66
N ALA A 32 2.33 -1.97 6.53
CA ALA A 32 2.97 -1.86 5.21
C ALA A 32 3.32 -0.41 4.91
N ARG A 33 2.43 0.55 5.18
CA ARG A 33 2.70 1.99 4.98
C ARG A 33 3.90 2.46 5.78
N GLU A 34 3.98 2.09 7.06
CA GLU A 34 5.13 2.39 7.93
C GLU A 34 6.43 1.78 7.39
N TYR A 35 6.39 0.54 6.92
CA TYR A 35 7.55 -0.11 6.31
C TYR A 35 7.97 0.55 5.00
N LEU A 36 7.02 0.89 4.13
CA LEU A 36 7.27 1.58 2.86
C LEU A 36 7.94 2.94 3.10
N LEU A 37 7.45 3.70 4.10
CA LEU A 37 8.02 5.00 4.48
C LEU A 37 9.42 4.88 5.07
N SER A 38 9.66 3.89 5.92
CA SER A 38 10.97 3.70 6.58
C SER A 38 12.05 3.15 5.65
N THR A 39 11.66 2.34 4.66
CA THR A 39 12.61 1.72 3.71
C THR A 39 12.77 2.49 2.40
N THR A 40 11.86 3.40 2.07
CA THR A 40 11.93 4.24 0.87
C THR A 40 11.86 5.72 1.26
N PRO A 41 12.95 6.30 1.81
CA PRO A 41 12.94 7.66 2.36
C PRO A 41 12.81 8.76 1.30
N ASP A 42 13.17 8.47 0.04
CA ASP A 42 12.97 9.39 -1.09
C ASP A 42 11.49 9.37 -1.51
N PRO A 43 10.77 10.51 -1.38
CA PRO A 43 9.35 10.58 -1.69
C PRO A 43 9.05 10.35 -3.17
N VAL A 44 9.96 10.69 -4.10
CA VAL A 44 9.74 10.45 -5.53
C VAL A 44 9.78 8.95 -5.82
N GLN A 45 10.78 8.24 -5.26
CA GLN A 45 10.89 6.79 -5.40
C GLN A 45 9.69 6.06 -4.78
N LEU A 46 9.22 6.51 -3.61
CA LEU A 46 8.03 5.94 -2.98
C LEU A 46 6.78 6.13 -3.85
N ASN A 47 6.56 7.32 -4.40
CA ASN A 47 5.43 7.59 -5.29
C ASN A 47 5.50 6.78 -6.59
N MET A 48 6.68 6.66 -7.21
CA MET A 48 6.86 5.82 -8.41
C MET A 48 6.53 4.36 -8.13
N ARG A 49 7.01 3.81 -7.01
CA ARG A 49 6.68 2.46 -6.59
C ARG A 49 5.18 2.27 -6.40
N LEU A 50 4.53 3.19 -5.68
CA LEU A 50 3.09 3.11 -5.40
C LEU A 50 2.23 3.30 -6.66
N TRP A 51 2.73 4.04 -7.65
CA TRP A 51 2.08 4.13 -8.96
C TRP A 51 2.03 2.78 -9.67
N LEU A 52 3.14 2.04 -9.71
CA LEU A 52 3.18 0.70 -10.31
C LEU A 52 2.23 -0.28 -9.59
N GLU A 53 2.14 -0.17 -8.27
CA GLU A 53 1.19 -0.95 -7.47
C GLU A 53 -0.27 -0.58 -7.78
N LEU A 54 -0.56 0.72 -7.94
CA LEU A 54 -1.88 1.18 -8.34
C LEU A 54 -2.27 0.63 -9.71
N GLU A 55 -1.38 0.70 -10.71
CA GLU A 55 -1.66 0.17 -12.06
C GLU A 55 -1.99 -1.32 -12.02
N THR A 56 -1.24 -2.09 -11.23
CA THR A 56 -1.47 -3.52 -11.06
C THR A 56 -2.79 -3.77 -10.32
N ALA A 57 -3.07 -3.04 -9.24
CA ALA A 57 -4.30 -3.14 -8.48
C ALA A 57 -5.53 -2.79 -9.32
N ALA A 58 -5.45 -1.77 -10.18
CA ALA A 58 -6.56 -1.35 -11.05
C ALA A 58 -7.02 -2.46 -12.01
N GLY A 59 -6.11 -3.36 -12.44
CA GLY A 59 -6.47 -4.52 -13.27
C GLY A 59 -7.32 -5.57 -12.54
N VAL A 60 -7.16 -5.66 -11.21
CA VAL A 60 -7.82 -6.62 -10.33
C VAL A 60 -9.09 -6.02 -9.71
N LEU A 61 -8.98 -4.80 -9.20
CA LEU A 61 -10.03 -4.03 -8.54
C LEU A 61 -10.86 -3.21 -9.55
N ARG A 62 -11.32 -3.85 -10.62
CA ARG A 62 -11.95 -3.16 -11.78
C ARG A 62 -13.24 -2.40 -11.46
N HIS A 63 -13.85 -2.69 -10.32
CA HIS A 63 -15.08 -2.04 -9.85
C HIS A 63 -14.81 -0.83 -8.97
N GLU A 64 -13.57 -0.66 -8.48
CA GLU A 64 -13.22 0.45 -7.61
C GLU A 64 -13.09 1.74 -8.42
N PRO A 65 -13.67 2.86 -7.95
CA PRO A 65 -13.49 4.16 -8.57
C PRO A 65 -12.01 4.57 -8.57
N PRO A 66 -11.50 5.24 -9.63
CA PRO A 66 -10.12 5.73 -9.66
C PRO A 66 -9.74 6.61 -8.47
N ALA A 67 -10.70 7.37 -7.93
CA ALA A 67 -10.50 8.18 -6.74
C ALA A 67 -10.17 7.34 -5.49
N GLU A 68 -10.85 6.21 -5.29
CA GLU A 68 -10.60 5.32 -4.15
C GLU A 68 -9.22 4.64 -4.28
N LEU A 69 -8.82 4.27 -5.49
CA LEU A 69 -7.46 3.78 -5.75
C LEU A 69 -6.39 4.86 -5.47
N PHE A 70 -6.64 6.11 -5.86
CA PHE A 70 -5.74 7.22 -5.55
C PHE A 70 -5.59 7.45 -4.03
N GLU A 71 -6.71 7.49 -3.31
CA GLU A 71 -6.74 7.64 -1.84
C GLU A 71 -5.96 6.52 -1.15
N ARG A 72 -6.18 5.28 -1.60
CA ARG A 72 -5.55 4.07 -1.03
C ARG A 72 -4.05 3.98 -1.28
N PHE A 73 -3.59 4.29 -2.49
CA PHE A 73 -2.19 4.08 -2.88
C PHE A 73 -1.32 5.32 -2.78
N LEU A 74 -1.81 6.50 -3.19
CA LEU A 74 -0.95 7.67 -3.43
C LEU A 74 -1.15 8.79 -2.41
N LYS A 75 -2.39 9.07 -1.99
CA LYS A 75 -2.67 10.28 -1.19
C LYS A 75 -1.87 10.34 0.11
N TRP A 76 -1.82 9.25 0.85
CA TRP A 76 -1.11 9.20 2.13
C TRP A 76 0.42 9.27 1.98
N ALA A 77 0.96 8.92 0.80
CA ALA A 77 2.40 8.94 0.52
C ALA A 77 2.89 10.30 0.03
N ARG A 78 1.98 11.20 -0.35
CA ARG A 78 2.31 12.59 -0.67
C ARG A 78 2.62 13.31 0.63
N ARG A 79 3.84 13.84 0.74
CA ARG A 79 4.13 14.87 1.75
C ARG A 79 3.53 16.18 1.25
N GLU A 80 2.67 16.81 2.04
CA GLU A 80 2.31 18.20 1.78
C GLU A 80 3.59 19.05 1.82
N PRO A 81 3.72 20.07 0.93
CA PRO A 81 4.87 20.98 0.94
C PRO A 81 5.09 21.67 2.28
#